data_AF-A0A1Q7MEH7-F1
#
_entry.id   AF-A0A1Q7MEH7-F1
#
_cell.length_a   1.000
_cell.length_b   1.000
_cell.length_c   1.000
_cell.angle_alpha   90.00
_cell.angle_beta   90.00
_cell.angle_gamma   90.00
#
_symmetry.space_group_name_H-M   'P 1'
#
loop_
_entity.id
_entity.type
_entity.pdbx_description
1 polymer ?
#
loop_
_entity_poly.entity_id
_entity_poly.type
_entity_poly.pdbx_seq_one_letter_code
_entity_poly.pdbx_strand_id
1 'polypeptide(L)'
;MTGTSSYTGNATFGGTITGPTAATFTLDSGGANLINIGGASGTTLNLGRTGQTQALLGNGTVAGTLAVTGNTTFAGTITGPTAATFTLDSGGANLINIGGASGTTLNLGRTGQTQALLGNATVAGTLTVTGQVNANGNLRVGSTGTAILAHYSASASLDFPNTLTLACSNLTITVTGALAGDTVVATPTAVASGIETALMSWNSWVSAANTVTVRACNFSTAAINPAAETWRVDVWHH
;
A
#
# COMPACT_ATOMS: atom_id res chain seq x y z
N MET A 1 51.78 -44.99 -17.69
CA MET A 1 52.60 -44.82 -16.48
C MET A 1 51.73 -45.23 -15.30
N THR A 2 52.16 -46.17 -14.47
CA THR A 2 51.46 -46.54 -13.22
C THR A 2 52.27 -45.97 -12.06
N GLY A 3 51.79 -44.92 -11.41
CA GLY A 3 52.50 -44.23 -10.32
C GLY A 3 52.28 -42.71 -10.30
N THR A 4 52.79 -42.06 -9.26
CA THR A 4 52.73 -40.59 -9.10
C THR A 4 53.70 -39.89 -10.05
N SER A 5 53.21 -38.94 -10.85
CA SER A 5 54.06 -37.97 -11.55
C SER A 5 54.09 -36.67 -10.75
N SER A 6 55.28 -36.20 -10.36
CA SER A 6 55.46 -34.92 -9.68
C SER A 6 56.20 -33.95 -10.58
N TYR A 7 55.69 -32.73 -10.70
CA TYR A 7 56.29 -31.65 -11.48
C TYR A 7 56.44 -30.42 -10.57
N THR A 8 57.60 -29.77 -10.60
CA THR A 8 57.87 -28.55 -9.82
C THR A 8 57.62 -27.26 -10.61
N GLY A 9 57.16 -27.37 -11.86
CA GLY A 9 56.90 -26.25 -12.77
C GLY A 9 55.62 -26.45 -13.57
N ASN A 10 55.49 -25.69 -14.66
CA ASN A 10 54.30 -25.72 -15.51
C ASN A 10 54.20 -27.03 -16.31
N ALA A 11 53.03 -27.64 -16.33
CA ALA A 11 52.67 -28.71 -17.28
C ALA A 11 51.74 -28.13 -18.35
N THR A 12 52.04 -28.36 -19.63
CA THR A 12 51.19 -27.95 -20.75
C THR A 12 50.70 -29.18 -21.50
N PHE A 13 49.39 -29.26 -21.74
CA PHE A 13 48.77 -30.35 -22.50
C PHE A 13 48.17 -29.79 -23.79
N GLY A 14 48.52 -30.36 -24.94
CA GLY A 14 47.98 -29.95 -26.24
C GLY A 14 46.60 -30.54 -26.59
N GLY A 15 45.96 -31.26 -25.66
CA GLY A 15 44.70 -31.97 -25.86
C GLY A 15 43.86 -32.08 -24.58
N THR A 16 42.89 -32.99 -24.56
CA THR A 16 42.00 -33.19 -23.40
C THR A 16 42.67 -33.97 -22.28
N ILE A 17 42.42 -33.58 -21.03
CA ILE A 17 42.73 -34.39 -19.85
C ILE A 17 41.45 -35.16 -19.47
N THR A 18 41.53 -36.48 -19.42
CA THR A 18 40.40 -37.35 -19.08
C THR A 18 40.64 -38.00 -17.72
N GLY A 19 39.66 -37.92 -16.83
CA GLY A 19 39.69 -38.58 -15.52
C GLY A 19 39.52 -40.12 -15.59
N PRO A 20 39.74 -40.83 -14.47
CA PRO A 20 39.58 -42.28 -14.41
C PRO A 20 38.11 -42.71 -14.56
N THR A 21 37.87 -43.87 -15.20
CA THR A 21 36.53 -44.39 -15.48
C THR A 21 35.73 -44.77 -14.22
N ALA A 22 36.40 -45.09 -13.12
CA ALA A 22 35.79 -45.59 -11.88
C ALA A 22 36.38 -44.95 -10.61
N ALA A 23 36.98 -43.76 -10.70
CA ALA A 23 37.47 -43.02 -9.53
C ALA A 23 37.19 -41.52 -9.67
N THR A 24 37.45 -40.76 -8.60
CA THR A 24 37.33 -39.30 -8.63
C THR A 24 38.51 -38.69 -9.35
N PHE A 25 38.24 -37.65 -10.13
CA PHE A 25 39.26 -36.73 -10.63
C PHE A 25 39.28 -35.51 -9.71
N THR A 26 40.34 -35.35 -8.92
CA THR A 26 40.47 -34.26 -7.97
C THR A 26 41.51 -33.26 -8.45
N LEU A 27 41.15 -31.97 -8.46
CA LEU A 27 42.09 -30.86 -8.50
C LEU A 27 42.10 -30.25 -7.10
N ASP A 28 43.26 -30.30 -6.45
CA ASP A 28 43.46 -29.73 -5.12
C ASP A 28 44.77 -28.95 -5.14
N SER A 29 44.71 -27.68 -4.75
CA SER A 29 45.87 -26.80 -4.60
C SER A 29 46.54 -26.96 -3.22
N GLY A 30 45.93 -27.69 -2.29
CA GLY A 30 46.34 -27.83 -0.89
C GLY A 30 46.26 -26.49 -0.13
N GLY A 31 46.02 -26.53 1.19
CA GLY A 31 46.27 -25.39 2.08
C GLY A 31 45.62 -24.04 1.71
N ALA A 32 44.32 -24.00 1.40
CA ALA A 32 43.57 -22.78 1.07
C ALA A 32 44.14 -21.94 -0.11
N ASN A 33 45.01 -22.53 -0.95
CA ASN A 33 45.52 -21.88 -2.15
C ASN A 33 44.45 -21.82 -3.25
N LEU A 34 44.55 -20.86 -4.16
CA LEU A 34 43.59 -20.71 -5.26
C LEU A 34 43.83 -21.75 -6.37
N ILE A 35 42.75 -22.28 -6.93
CA ILE A 35 42.75 -22.96 -8.24
C ILE A 35 42.15 -21.97 -9.25
N ASN A 36 43.00 -21.37 -10.08
CA ASN A 36 42.55 -20.44 -11.11
C ASN A 36 42.25 -21.20 -12.41
N ILE A 37 41.00 -21.15 -12.88
CA ILE A 37 40.56 -21.79 -14.13
C ILE A 37 40.00 -20.72 -15.06
N GLY A 38 40.53 -20.62 -16.28
CA GLY A 38 40.05 -19.71 -17.31
C GLY A 38 40.32 -18.23 -17.00
N GLY A 39 41.60 -17.81 -16.99
CA GLY A 39 42.04 -16.43 -16.71
C GLY A 39 41.42 -15.35 -17.61
N ALA A 40 41.98 -14.14 -17.64
CA ALA A 40 41.34 -12.92 -18.19
C ALA A 40 40.76 -13.00 -19.63
N SER A 41 41.19 -13.98 -20.43
CA SER A 41 40.73 -14.20 -21.80
C SER A 41 39.81 -15.42 -21.99
N GLY A 42 39.46 -16.15 -20.92
CA GLY A 42 38.54 -17.29 -20.99
C GLY A 42 37.11 -16.82 -21.27
N THR A 43 36.49 -17.34 -22.33
CA THR A 43 35.12 -16.93 -22.72
C THR A 43 34.04 -17.72 -21.99
N THR A 44 34.29 -18.99 -21.64
CA THR A 44 33.32 -19.89 -21.02
C THR A 44 34.01 -20.94 -20.13
N LEU A 45 33.34 -21.33 -19.05
CA LEU A 45 33.68 -22.49 -18.23
C LEU A 45 32.41 -23.33 -18.07
N ASN A 46 32.37 -24.49 -18.71
CA ASN A 46 31.28 -25.44 -18.58
C ASN A 46 31.61 -26.43 -17.46
N LEU A 47 30.73 -26.56 -16.47
CA LEU A 47 30.91 -27.48 -15.35
C LEU A 47 29.67 -28.35 -15.18
N GLY A 48 29.89 -29.65 -14.97
CA GLY A 48 28.82 -30.62 -14.77
C GLY A 48 28.29 -31.24 -16.06
N ARG A 49 27.16 -31.94 -15.94
CA ARG A 49 26.45 -32.65 -17.03
C ARG A 49 24.96 -32.33 -16.92
N THR A 50 24.24 -32.34 -18.05
CA THR A 50 22.78 -32.11 -18.07
C THR A 50 22.05 -33.04 -17.10
N GLY A 51 21.15 -32.47 -16.29
CA GLY A 51 20.33 -33.19 -15.32
C GLY A 51 21.06 -33.62 -14.04
N GLN A 52 22.36 -33.30 -13.91
CA GLN A 52 23.13 -33.60 -12.70
C GLN A 52 23.30 -32.36 -11.83
N THR A 53 23.31 -32.58 -10.51
CA THR A 53 23.58 -31.52 -9.54
C THR A 53 25.05 -31.13 -9.58
N GLN A 54 25.32 -29.85 -9.82
CA GLN A 54 26.58 -29.25 -9.44
C GLN A 54 26.46 -28.75 -7.99
N ALA A 55 27.26 -29.31 -7.08
CA ALA A 55 27.30 -28.87 -5.69
C ALA A 55 28.44 -27.86 -5.48
N LEU A 56 28.12 -26.71 -4.90
CA LEU A 56 29.09 -25.78 -4.33
C LEU A 56 28.95 -25.84 -2.81
N LEU A 57 29.94 -26.42 -2.13
CA LEU A 57 29.85 -26.71 -0.69
C LEU A 57 30.18 -25.49 0.19
N GLY A 58 30.77 -24.45 -0.39
CA GLY A 58 31.12 -23.21 0.29
C GLY A 58 30.39 -22.01 -0.31
N ASN A 59 30.90 -20.82 0.01
CA ASN A 59 30.32 -19.57 -0.44
C ASN A 59 30.60 -19.38 -1.95
N GLY A 60 29.56 -19.03 -2.71
CA GLY A 60 29.71 -18.58 -4.09
C GLY A 60 29.69 -17.05 -4.17
N THR A 61 30.64 -16.45 -4.87
CA THR A 61 30.61 -15.01 -5.21
C THR A 61 30.60 -14.87 -6.72
N VAL A 62 29.65 -14.10 -7.25
CA VAL A 62 29.57 -13.75 -8.67
C VAL A 62 29.73 -12.24 -8.77
N ALA A 63 30.85 -11.79 -9.35
CA ALA A 63 31.14 -10.36 -9.49
C ALA A 63 30.30 -9.69 -10.59
N GLY A 64 29.76 -10.47 -11.52
CA GLY A 64 28.89 -10.02 -12.60
C GLY A 64 27.44 -10.51 -12.45
N THR A 65 26.77 -10.68 -13.58
CA THR A 65 25.39 -11.18 -13.62
C THR A 65 25.34 -12.68 -13.40
N LEU A 66 24.48 -13.13 -12.48
CA LEU A 66 24.04 -14.51 -12.41
C LEU A 66 22.77 -14.67 -13.25
N ALA A 67 22.87 -15.30 -14.42
CA ALA A 67 21.71 -15.64 -15.24
C ALA A 67 21.17 -17.01 -14.83
N VAL A 68 19.86 -17.10 -14.55
CA VAL A 68 19.19 -18.36 -14.20
C VAL A 68 17.97 -18.54 -15.10
N THR A 69 17.91 -19.66 -15.83
CA THR A 69 16.80 -19.97 -16.74
C THR A 69 15.67 -20.74 -16.06
N GLY A 70 15.93 -21.33 -14.89
CA GLY A 70 14.96 -22.07 -14.09
C GLY A 70 14.57 -21.35 -12.79
N ASN A 71 14.02 -22.11 -11.84
CA ASN A 71 13.68 -21.58 -10.53
C ASN A 71 14.93 -21.44 -9.65
N THR A 72 14.96 -20.39 -8.83
CA THR A 72 15.93 -20.22 -7.73
C THR A 72 15.21 -20.45 -6.40
N THR A 73 15.78 -21.28 -5.53
CA THR A 73 15.26 -21.50 -4.16
C THR A 73 16.30 -21.05 -3.15
N PHE A 74 15.88 -20.21 -2.19
CA PHE A 74 16.69 -19.78 -1.05
C PHE A 74 16.07 -20.34 0.23
N ALA A 75 16.87 -21.06 1.03
CA ALA A 75 16.43 -21.56 2.35
C ALA A 75 16.45 -20.47 3.44
N GLY A 76 17.23 -19.40 3.21
CA GLY A 76 17.38 -18.27 4.12
C GLY A 76 16.77 -16.98 3.57
N THR A 77 17.25 -15.84 4.07
CA THR A 77 16.82 -14.52 3.62
C THR A 77 17.58 -14.09 2.36
N ILE A 78 16.91 -13.28 1.53
CA ILE A 78 17.56 -12.49 0.48
C ILE A 78 17.74 -11.08 1.05
N THR A 79 18.99 -10.62 1.11
CA THR A 79 19.31 -9.28 1.61
C THR A 79 19.80 -8.40 0.47
N GLY A 80 19.16 -7.24 0.30
CA GLY A 80 19.58 -6.24 -0.69
C GLY A 80 20.87 -5.51 -0.28
N PRO A 81 21.46 -4.72 -1.20
CA PRO A 81 22.65 -3.94 -0.91
C PRO A 81 22.39 -2.80 0.08
N THR A 82 23.39 -2.43 0.88
CA THR A 82 23.28 -1.37 1.91
C THR A 82 23.02 0.03 1.33
N ALA A 83 23.52 0.31 0.12
CA ALA A 83 23.50 1.65 -0.48
C ALA A 83 22.97 1.66 -1.92
N ALA A 84 22.18 0.65 -2.30
CA ALA A 84 21.56 0.59 -3.62
C ALA A 84 20.14 0.01 -3.54
N THR A 85 19.41 0.10 -4.65
CA THR A 85 18.05 -0.42 -4.75
C THR A 85 18.06 -1.93 -4.95
N PHE A 86 17.25 -2.64 -4.18
CA PHE A 86 16.88 -4.01 -4.48
C PHE A 86 15.60 -4.00 -5.31
N THR A 87 15.71 -4.41 -6.57
CA THR A 87 14.60 -4.40 -7.53
C THR A 87 14.16 -5.82 -7.88
N LEU A 88 12.86 -6.08 -7.79
CA LEU A 88 12.23 -7.21 -8.46
C LEU A 88 11.47 -6.65 -9.64
N ASP A 89 11.86 -7.03 -10.85
CA ASP A 89 11.21 -6.62 -12.09
C ASP A 89 10.98 -7.87 -12.94
N SER A 90 9.74 -8.08 -13.37
CA SER A 90 9.35 -9.17 -14.25
C SER A 90 9.58 -8.84 -15.73
N GLY A 91 9.98 -7.59 -16.06
CA GLY A 91 10.21 -7.11 -17.41
C GLY A 91 8.94 -7.10 -18.26
N GLY A 92 8.53 -5.94 -18.77
CA GLY A 92 7.21 -5.80 -19.40
C GLY A 92 6.06 -5.97 -18.39
N ALA A 93 4.81 -5.92 -18.83
CA ALA A 93 3.62 -5.93 -17.96
C ALA A 93 3.30 -7.32 -17.34
N ASN A 94 4.33 -8.11 -17.01
CA ASN A 94 4.20 -9.42 -16.41
C ASN A 94 3.98 -9.33 -14.90
N LEU A 95 3.32 -10.33 -14.31
CA LEU A 95 3.03 -10.36 -12.88
C LEU A 95 4.28 -10.73 -12.05
N ILE A 96 4.44 -10.08 -10.90
CA ILE A 96 5.29 -10.55 -9.81
C ILE A 96 4.38 -11.14 -8.73
N ASN A 97 4.31 -12.47 -8.67
CA ASN A 97 3.50 -13.16 -7.66
C ASN A 97 4.32 -13.36 -6.38
N ILE A 98 3.86 -12.77 -5.27
CA ILE A 98 4.49 -12.92 -3.95
C ILE A 98 3.49 -13.63 -3.02
N GLY A 99 3.92 -14.68 -2.33
CA GLY A 99 3.13 -15.35 -1.30
C GLY A 99 2.20 -16.47 -1.79
N GLY A 100 1.82 -16.55 -3.06
CA GLY A 100 1.01 -17.67 -3.60
C GLY A 100 -0.23 -18.01 -2.76
N ALA A 101 -0.67 -19.28 -2.79
CA ALA A 101 -1.86 -19.72 -2.04
C ALA A 101 -1.65 -19.94 -0.53
N SER A 102 -0.39 -19.92 -0.05
CA SER A 102 -0.04 -20.31 1.32
C SER A 102 0.63 -19.18 2.12
N GLY A 103 0.90 -18.04 1.50
CA GLY A 103 1.45 -16.87 2.18
C GLY A 103 0.42 -16.28 3.13
N THR A 104 0.79 -16.12 4.39
CA THR A 104 -0.10 -15.58 5.43
C THR A 104 -0.02 -14.06 5.51
N THR A 105 1.18 -13.49 5.31
CA THR A 105 1.44 -12.04 5.45
C THR A 105 2.48 -11.59 4.43
N LEU A 106 2.32 -10.35 3.94
CA LEU A 106 3.31 -9.62 3.16
C LEU A 106 3.58 -8.30 3.85
N ASN A 107 4.71 -8.22 4.57
CA ASN A 107 5.14 -6.99 5.21
C ASN A 107 5.99 -6.18 4.22
N LEU A 108 5.57 -4.96 3.92
CA LEU A 108 6.26 -4.08 2.99
C LEU A 108 6.62 -2.76 3.69
N GLY A 109 7.88 -2.36 3.54
CA GLY A 109 8.40 -1.13 4.14
C GLY A 109 8.90 -1.31 5.59
N ARG A 110 9.14 -0.17 6.24
CA ARG A 110 9.61 -0.07 7.63
C ARG A 110 8.76 0.98 8.35
N THR A 111 8.71 0.93 9.68
CA THR A 111 7.98 1.93 10.49
C THR A 111 8.42 3.35 10.13
N GLY A 112 7.45 4.25 9.97
CA GLY A 112 7.68 5.66 9.62
C GLY A 112 8.07 5.92 8.16
N GLN A 113 8.15 4.89 7.30
CA GLN A 113 8.44 5.05 5.89
C GLN A 113 7.16 5.00 5.04
N THR A 114 7.15 5.79 3.96
CA THR A 114 6.07 5.75 2.97
C THR A 114 6.21 4.53 2.08
N GLN A 115 5.15 3.73 2.01
CA GLN A 115 4.95 2.80 0.92
C GLN A 115 4.22 3.53 -0.22
N ALA A 116 4.90 3.71 -1.35
CA ALA A 116 4.29 4.26 -2.56
C ALA A 116 3.78 3.12 -3.46
N LEU A 117 2.51 3.19 -3.85
CA LEU A 117 1.95 2.34 -4.90
C LEU A 117 1.52 3.27 -6.04
N LEU A 118 2.26 3.23 -7.15
CA LEU A 118 2.11 4.20 -8.25
C LEU A 118 0.93 3.90 -9.18
N GLY A 119 0.36 2.70 -9.08
CA GLY A 119 -0.77 2.25 -9.88
C GLY A 119 -2.03 2.05 -9.04
N ASN A 120 -3.02 1.40 -9.64
CA ASN A 120 -4.21 0.96 -8.92
C ASN A 120 -3.87 -0.18 -7.94
N ALA A 121 -4.57 -0.19 -6.81
CA ALA A 121 -4.54 -1.28 -5.85
C ALA A 121 -5.91 -1.96 -5.87
N THR A 122 -5.94 -3.27 -6.07
CA THR A 122 -7.16 -4.07 -5.92
C THR A 122 -7.00 -5.00 -4.74
N VAL A 123 -7.91 -4.90 -3.77
CA VAL A 123 -7.98 -5.79 -2.61
C VAL A 123 -9.24 -6.62 -2.75
N ALA A 124 -9.10 -7.92 -2.99
CA ALA A 124 -10.24 -8.84 -3.14
C ALA A 124 -10.96 -9.11 -1.80
N GLY A 125 -10.24 -8.98 -0.68
CA GLY A 125 -10.76 -9.12 0.68
C GLY A 125 -10.98 -7.77 1.36
N THR A 126 -10.79 -7.74 2.67
CA THR A 126 -10.92 -6.54 3.48
C THR A 126 -9.64 -5.71 3.46
N LEU A 127 -9.77 -4.39 3.33
CA LEU A 127 -8.71 -3.43 3.64
C LEU A 127 -8.95 -2.82 5.02
N THR A 128 -8.07 -3.07 5.97
CA THR A 128 -8.08 -2.43 7.29
C THR A 128 -7.10 -1.27 7.30
N VAL A 129 -7.59 -0.06 7.62
CA VAL A 129 -6.77 1.15 7.76
C VAL A 129 -6.86 1.60 9.21
N THR A 130 -5.72 1.62 9.92
CA THR A 130 -5.65 2.06 11.32
C THR A 130 -5.44 3.57 11.47
N GLY A 131 -4.98 4.22 10.39
CA GLY A 131 -4.86 5.67 10.29
C GLY A 131 -6.00 6.30 9.48
N GLN A 132 -5.77 7.51 8.98
CA GLN A 132 -6.72 8.22 8.13
C GLN A 132 -6.68 7.70 6.69
N VAL A 133 -7.83 7.73 6.03
CA VAL A 133 -7.93 7.58 4.57
C VAL A 133 -8.02 8.98 3.96
N ASN A 134 -7.04 9.35 3.14
CA ASN A 134 -7.09 10.58 2.35
C ASN A 134 -7.39 10.28 0.88
N ALA A 135 -8.64 10.49 0.47
CA ALA A 135 -9.07 10.33 -0.91
C ALA A 135 -9.04 11.70 -1.61
N ASN A 136 -7.99 11.95 -2.41
CA ASN A 136 -7.86 13.20 -3.19
C ASN A 136 -8.75 13.23 -4.45
N GLY A 137 -9.40 12.11 -4.77
CA GLY A 137 -10.45 12.03 -5.78
C GLY A 137 -11.75 11.59 -5.12
N ASN A 138 -12.63 10.97 -5.90
CA ASN A 138 -13.95 10.57 -5.43
C ASN A 138 -13.88 9.34 -4.52
N LEU A 139 -14.64 9.32 -3.43
CA LEU A 139 -14.88 8.11 -2.63
C LEU A 139 -16.15 7.43 -3.11
N ARG A 140 -16.07 6.15 -3.52
CA ARG A 140 -17.24 5.34 -3.84
C ARG A 140 -17.44 4.25 -2.80
N VAL A 141 -18.65 4.15 -2.25
CA VAL A 141 -19.02 3.09 -1.30
C VAL A 141 -19.96 2.11 -1.99
N GLY A 142 -19.55 0.85 -2.08
CA GLY A 142 -20.27 -0.20 -2.80
C GLY A 142 -19.95 -0.26 -4.31
N SER A 143 -20.27 -1.39 -4.95
CA SER A 143 -19.94 -1.64 -6.37
C SER A 143 -20.69 -0.74 -7.34
N THR A 144 -21.89 -0.30 -6.97
CA THR A 144 -22.76 0.55 -7.79
C THR A 144 -23.00 1.94 -7.17
N GLY A 145 -22.39 2.26 -6.02
CA GLY A 145 -22.66 3.52 -5.31
C GLY A 145 -22.37 4.78 -6.13
N THR A 146 -23.06 5.87 -5.83
CA THR A 146 -22.70 7.19 -6.35
C THR A 146 -21.41 7.65 -5.67
N ALA A 147 -20.58 8.40 -6.41
CA ALA A 147 -19.40 9.01 -5.84
C ALA A 147 -19.79 9.96 -4.70
N ILE A 148 -18.92 10.07 -3.70
CA ILE A 148 -18.87 11.21 -2.78
C ILE A 148 -17.72 12.07 -3.31
N LEU A 149 -18.08 13.24 -3.82
CA LEU A 149 -17.14 14.19 -4.42
C LEU A 149 -16.47 15.03 -3.33
N ALA A 150 -17.23 15.42 -2.32
CA ALA A 150 -16.74 16.17 -1.17
C ALA A 150 -17.64 16.02 0.06
N HIS A 151 -17.02 16.16 1.23
CA HIS A 151 -17.70 16.41 2.50
C HIS A 151 -17.31 17.81 2.97
N TYR A 152 -18.30 18.69 3.12
CA TYR A 152 -18.11 20.02 3.67
C TYR A 152 -18.76 20.11 5.02
N SER A 153 -18.18 20.92 5.89
CA SER A 153 -18.54 20.86 7.29
C SER A 153 -18.27 22.20 7.94
N ALA A 154 -19.25 22.78 8.63
CA ALA A 154 -19.11 24.06 9.35
C ALA A 154 -19.83 24.03 10.70
N SER A 155 -19.61 25.05 11.52
CA SER A 155 -20.38 25.29 12.74
C SER A 155 -20.70 26.77 12.89
N ALA A 156 -21.84 27.07 13.50
CA ALA A 156 -22.26 28.44 13.79
C ALA A 156 -23.21 28.48 14.98
N SER A 157 -23.29 29.63 15.66
CA SER A 157 -24.34 29.85 16.66
C SER A 157 -25.60 30.37 15.97
N LEU A 158 -26.73 29.71 16.22
CA LEU A 158 -28.04 30.12 15.75
C LEU A 158 -28.91 30.50 16.94
N ASP A 159 -29.49 31.69 16.89
CA ASP A 159 -30.43 32.22 17.88
C ASP A 159 -31.80 32.41 17.21
N PHE A 160 -32.62 31.37 17.24
CA PHE A 160 -33.94 31.42 16.62
C PHE A 160 -34.83 32.39 17.40
N PRO A 161 -35.55 33.28 16.70
CA PRO A 161 -36.44 34.21 17.38
C PRO A 161 -37.57 33.46 18.08
N ASN A 162 -38.27 34.17 18.97
CA ASN A 162 -39.51 33.69 19.56
C ASN A 162 -40.51 33.28 18.46
N THR A 163 -40.66 31.98 18.28
CA THR A 163 -41.40 31.39 17.18
C THR A 163 -42.83 31.14 17.65
N LEU A 164 -43.79 31.78 16.99
CA LEU A 164 -45.21 31.69 17.34
C LEU A 164 -45.73 30.25 17.25
N THR A 165 -46.85 30.00 17.93
CA THR A 165 -47.62 28.75 17.85
C THR A 165 -47.86 28.34 16.39
N LEU A 166 -47.50 27.09 16.05
CA LEU A 166 -47.66 26.52 14.71
C LEU A 166 -46.94 27.30 13.58
N ALA A 167 -45.89 28.04 13.92
CA ALA A 167 -45.06 28.80 12.97
C ALA A 167 -43.64 28.21 12.86
N CYS A 168 -42.91 28.64 11.83
CA CYS A 168 -41.51 28.29 11.65
C CYS A 168 -40.64 29.53 11.44
N SER A 169 -39.38 29.43 11.86
CA SER A 169 -38.35 30.43 11.67
C SER A 169 -37.17 29.79 10.92
N ASN A 170 -36.55 30.56 10.02
CA ASN A 170 -35.39 30.10 9.26
C ASN A 170 -34.16 30.93 9.65
N LEU A 171 -33.03 30.27 9.87
CA LEU A 171 -31.72 30.90 9.97
C LEU A 171 -30.75 30.21 9.02
N THR A 172 -29.58 30.81 8.78
CA THR A 172 -28.61 30.30 7.81
C THR A 172 -27.23 30.12 8.42
N ILE A 173 -26.50 29.13 7.90
CA ILE A 173 -25.11 28.83 8.22
C ILE A 173 -24.32 28.83 6.91
N THR A 174 -23.17 29.50 6.89
CA THR A 174 -22.26 29.45 5.74
C THR A 174 -21.46 28.14 5.76
N VAL A 175 -21.55 27.36 4.69
CA VAL A 175 -20.77 26.14 4.47
C VAL A 175 -20.07 26.25 3.12
N THR A 176 -18.83 26.73 3.12
CA THR A 176 -18.07 26.95 1.87
C THR A 176 -17.94 25.65 1.07
N GLY A 177 -18.27 25.73 -0.22
CA GLY A 177 -18.27 24.59 -1.14
C GLY A 177 -19.64 23.96 -1.36
N ALA A 178 -20.61 24.18 -0.46
CA ALA A 178 -21.95 23.64 -0.59
C ALA A 178 -22.69 24.23 -1.81
N LEU A 179 -23.44 23.39 -2.52
CA LEU A 179 -24.25 23.75 -3.68
C LEU A 179 -25.72 23.38 -3.44
N ALA A 180 -26.65 24.12 -4.04
CA ALA A 180 -28.06 23.82 -3.92
C ALA A 180 -28.37 22.41 -4.43
N GLY A 181 -29.10 21.63 -3.63
CA GLY A 181 -29.39 20.22 -3.90
C GLY A 181 -28.45 19.23 -3.22
N ASP A 182 -27.34 19.68 -2.64
CA ASP A 182 -26.50 18.83 -1.79
C ASP A 182 -27.29 18.28 -0.60
N THR A 183 -26.93 17.08 -0.18
CA THR A 183 -27.52 16.50 1.03
C THR A 183 -26.90 17.14 2.26
N VAL A 184 -27.71 17.41 3.27
CA VAL A 184 -27.25 18.13 4.46
C VAL A 184 -27.97 17.66 5.72
N VAL A 185 -27.21 17.60 6.80
CA VAL A 185 -27.72 17.43 8.16
C VAL A 185 -27.19 18.59 9.01
N ALA A 186 -28.08 19.22 9.77
CA ALA A 186 -27.75 20.20 10.78
C ALA A 186 -28.23 19.72 12.14
N THR A 187 -27.33 19.71 13.12
CA THR A 187 -27.59 19.19 14.46
C THR A 187 -27.15 20.21 15.51
N PRO A 188 -28.03 20.60 16.45
CA PRO A 188 -27.66 21.46 17.56
C PRO A 188 -26.82 20.70 18.60
N THR A 189 -25.97 21.42 19.31
CA THR A 189 -25.41 20.98 20.59
C THR A 189 -26.41 21.34 21.68
N ALA A 190 -26.89 20.35 22.42
CA ALA A 190 -27.99 20.53 23.37
C ALA A 190 -27.69 21.56 24.47
N VAL A 191 -28.68 22.39 24.80
CA VAL A 191 -28.63 23.40 25.87
C VAL A 191 -29.96 23.45 26.64
N ALA A 192 -29.93 24.02 27.85
CA ALA A 192 -31.16 24.22 28.61
C ALA A 192 -32.13 25.13 27.84
N SER A 193 -33.38 24.68 27.65
CA SER A 193 -34.39 25.38 26.84
C SER A 193 -34.00 25.54 25.36
N GLY A 194 -33.11 24.68 24.87
CA GLY A 194 -32.77 24.56 23.46
C GLY A 194 -33.88 23.95 22.61
N ILE A 195 -33.68 23.95 21.28
CA ILE A 195 -34.62 23.37 20.31
C ILE A 195 -34.80 21.87 20.54
N GLU A 196 -33.77 21.14 20.98
CA GLU A 196 -33.88 19.71 21.26
C GLU A 196 -34.69 19.37 22.52
N THR A 197 -34.87 20.33 23.43
CA THR A 197 -35.65 20.14 24.67
C THR A 197 -37.02 20.82 24.62
N ALA A 198 -37.22 21.76 23.70
CA ALA A 198 -38.50 22.41 23.45
C ALA A 198 -39.42 21.53 22.57
N LEU A 199 -40.72 21.87 22.53
CA LEU A 199 -41.70 21.24 21.62
C LEU A 199 -41.55 21.80 20.18
N MET A 200 -40.34 21.67 19.65
CA MET A 200 -39.94 22.12 18.32
C MET A 200 -39.37 20.96 17.50
N SER A 201 -39.43 21.09 16.18
CA SER A 201 -38.70 20.22 15.25
C SER A 201 -37.98 21.07 14.23
N TRP A 202 -36.92 20.53 13.62
CA TRP A 202 -36.13 21.26 12.64
C TRP A 202 -35.82 20.41 11.41
N ASN A 203 -35.52 21.10 10.31
CA ASN A 203 -34.97 20.51 9.11
C ASN A 203 -33.93 21.45 8.48
N SER A 204 -33.06 20.90 7.64
CA SER A 204 -32.02 21.66 6.93
C SER A 204 -32.01 21.35 5.44
N TRP A 205 -31.63 22.33 4.63
CA TRP A 205 -31.35 22.15 3.21
C TRP A 205 -30.29 23.15 2.75
N VAL A 206 -29.52 22.82 1.72
CA VAL A 206 -28.62 23.77 1.08
C VAL A 206 -29.45 24.67 0.19
N SER A 207 -29.72 25.89 0.67
CA SER A 207 -30.68 26.82 0.05
C SER A 207 -30.08 27.62 -1.10
N ALA A 208 -28.77 27.81 -1.09
CA ALA A 208 -27.99 28.45 -2.15
C ALA A 208 -26.52 28.04 -2.05
N ALA A 209 -25.69 28.49 -2.99
CA ALA A 209 -24.25 28.31 -2.91
C ALA A 209 -23.71 28.82 -1.56
N ASN A 210 -22.85 28.01 -0.95
CA ASN A 210 -22.24 28.23 0.36
C ASN A 210 -23.23 28.43 1.52
N THR A 211 -24.52 28.14 1.35
CA THR A 211 -25.56 28.53 2.31
C THR A 211 -26.46 27.37 2.67
N VAL A 212 -26.45 27.00 3.95
CA VAL A 212 -27.39 26.04 4.52
C VAL A 212 -28.44 26.80 5.30
N THR A 213 -29.71 26.52 5.04
CA THR A 213 -30.81 27.02 5.85
C THR A 213 -31.23 25.96 6.85
N VAL A 214 -31.38 26.36 8.10
CA VAL A 214 -32.00 25.57 9.18
C VAL A 214 -33.35 26.20 9.48
N ARG A 215 -34.42 25.40 9.38
CA ARG A 215 -35.77 25.79 9.77
C ARG A 215 -36.11 25.13 11.08
N ALA A 216 -36.56 25.91 12.05
CA ALA A 216 -37.13 25.43 13.30
C ALA A 216 -38.63 25.75 13.32
N CYS A 217 -39.46 24.76 13.63
CA CYS A 217 -40.91 24.87 13.66
C CYS A 217 -41.43 24.56 15.07
N ASN A 218 -42.30 25.43 15.58
CA ASN A 218 -42.96 25.27 16.87
C ASN A 218 -44.29 24.55 16.69
N PHE A 219 -44.44 23.37 17.30
CA PHE A 219 -45.66 22.56 17.23
C PHE A 219 -46.49 22.61 18.52
N SER A 220 -46.05 23.40 19.49
CA SER A 220 -46.76 23.57 20.76
C SER A 220 -47.95 24.52 20.61
N THR A 221 -48.67 24.72 21.71
CA THR A 221 -49.80 25.66 21.80
C THR A 221 -49.39 27.09 22.20
N ALA A 222 -48.13 27.33 22.55
CA ALA A 222 -47.61 28.63 22.97
C ALA A 222 -46.42 29.06 22.10
N ALA A 223 -46.10 30.35 22.09
CA ALA A 223 -44.85 30.80 21.46
C ALA A 223 -43.64 30.25 22.25
N ILE A 224 -42.60 29.82 21.53
CA ILE A 224 -41.36 29.28 22.11
C ILE A 224 -40.20 30.15 21.63
N ASN A 225 -39.42 30.65 22.58
CA ASN A 225 -38.14 31.28 22.34
C ASN A 225 -37.03 30.34 22.80
N PRO A 226 -36.47 29.51 21.91
CA PRO A 226 -35.39 28.60 22.29
C PRO A 226 -34.13 29.40 22.65
N ALA A 227 -33.29 28.84 23.51
CA ALA A 227 -31.97 29.41 23.75
C ALA A 227 -31.10 29.33 22.47
N ALA A 228 -30.17 30.28 22.30
CA ALA A 228 -29.19 30.22 21.23
C ALA A 228 -28.28 29.00 21.38
N GLU A 229 -28.00 28.34 20.26
CA GLU A 229 -27.30 27.05 20.22
C GLU A 229 -26.13 27.07 19.25
N THR A 230 -25.13 26.22 19.48
CA THR A 230 -24.11 25.93 18.46
C THR A 230 -24.56 24.77 17.61
N TRP A 231 -24.62 24.99 16.30
CA TRP A 231 -25.04 24.01 15.31
C TRP A 231 -23.84 23.49 14.53
N ARG A 232 -23.78 22.17 14.37
CA ARG A 232 -22.88 21.48 13.45
C ARG A 232 -23.64 21.21 12.15
N VAL A 233 -23.01 21.49 11.01
CA VAL A 233 -23.58 21.18 9.69
C VAL A 233 -22.60 20.31 8.92
N ASP A 234 -23.13 19.21 8.37
CA ASP A 234 -22.43 18.31 7.47
C ASP A 234 -23.17 18.27 6.13
N VAL A 235 -22.46 18.62 5.06
CA VAL A 235 -22.95 18.64 3.68
C VAL A 235 -22.18 17.61 2.86
N TRP A 236 -22.90 16.76 2.12
CA TRP A 236 -22.33 15.79 1.22
C TRP A 236 -22.70 16.10 -0.22
N HIS A 237 -21.66 16.28 -1.04
CA HIS A 237 -21.77 16.46 -2.47
C HIS A 237 -21.49 15.13 -3.18
N HIS A 238 -22.37 14.76 -4.12
CA HIS A 238 -22.40 13.48 -4.81
C HIS A 238 -22.29 13.64 -6.32
#